data_AF-A0A2N2S4Z9-F1
#
_entry.id   AF-A0A2N2S4Z9-F1
#
_cell.length_a   1.000
_cell.length_b   1.000
_cell.length_c   1.000
_cell.angle_alpha   90.00
_cell.angle_beta   90.00
_cell.angle_gamma   90.00
#
_symmetry.space_group_name_H-M   'P 1'
#
loop_
_entity.id
_entity.type
_entity.pdbx_description
1 polymer ?
#
loop_
_entity_poly.entity_id
_entity_poly.type
_entity_poly.pdbx_seq_one_letter_code
_entity_poly.pdbx_strand_id
1 'polypeptide(L)'
;IDILAVEDGVVTGIDNLQIARIARLAGAPKVQGAGVDLFHKLGAAVQRGEPLYRVYADFPSDLEFARQASSRASGYSVGSADQVPHRYVEF
;
A
#
# COMPACT_ATOMS: atom_id res chain seq x y z
N ILE A 1 -3.29 6.55 -8.98
CA ILE A 1 -1.85 6.84 -8.86
C ILE A 1 -1.12 5.62 -8.33
N ASP A 2 0.11 5.40 -8.77
CA ASP A 2 0.94 4.31 -8.25
C ASP A 2 1.80 4.77 -7.09
N ILE A 3 1.85 3.94 -6.05
CA ILE A 3 2.75 4.10 -4.93
C ILE A 3 3.86 3.07 -5.10
N LEU A 4 5.08 3.56 -5.32
CA LEU A 4 6.22 2.75 -5.74
C LEU A 4 7.08 2.37 -4.54
N ALA A 5 7.76 1.22 -4.63
CA ALA A 5 8.80 0.85 -3.71
C ALA A 5 9.96 1.86 -3.79
N VAL A 6 10.43 2.32 -2.63
CA VAL A 6 11.51 3.32 -2.55
C VAL A 6 12.91 2.69 -2.63
N GLU A 7 12.98 1.38 -2.39
CA GLU A 7 14.20 0.59 -2.36
C GLU A 7 13.90 -0.85 -2.81
N ASP A 8 14.96 -1.58 -3.17
CA ASP A 8 14.90 -3.01 -3.42
C ASP A 8 14.76 -3.77 -2.09
N GLY A 9 14.04 -4.87 -2.08
CA GLY A 9 13.97 -5.72 -0.90
C GLY A 9 12.77 -6.64 -0.87
N VAL A 10 12.32 -6.96 0.33
CA VAL A 10 11.16 -7.81 0.61
C VAL A 10 10.15 -7.02 1.42
N VAL A 11 8.86 -7.18 1.13
CA VAL A 11 7.78 -6.59 1.94
C VAL A 11 7.78 -7.26 3.32
N THR A 12 8.19 -6.51 4.34
CA THR A 12 8.31 -6.98 5.74
C THR A 12 7.12 -6.55 6.60
N GLY A 13 6.27 -5.65 6.11
CA GLY A 13 5.07 -5.21 6.82
C GLY A 13 4.05 -4.56 5.90
N ILE A 14 2.77 -4.73 6.24
CA ILE A 14 1.63 -4.01 5.63
C ILE A 14 0.76 -3.46 6.75
N ASP A 15 0.63 -2.14 6.82
CA ASP A 15 -0.24 -1.44 7.77
C ASP A 15 -1.65 -1.32 7.17
N ASN A 16 -2.51 -2.27 7.53
CA ASN A 16 -3.90 -2.30 7.08
C ASN A 16 -4.71 -1.07 7.50
N LEU A 17 -4.39 -0.42 8.64
CA LEU A 17 -5.09 0.78 9.07
C LEU A 17 -4.77 1.94 8.13
N GLN A 18 -3.50 2.09 7.77
CA GLN A 18 -3.09 3.12 6.81
C GLN A 18 -3.64 2.84 5.41
N ILE A 19 -3.60 1.60 4.93
CA ILE A 19 -4.18 1.21 3.63
C ILE A 19 -5.69 1.50 3.59
N ALA A 20 -6.43 1.13 4.64
CA ALA A 20 -7.86 1.43 4.75
C ALA A 20 -8.14 2.94 4.78
N ARG A 21 -7.28 3.73 5.44
CA ARG A 21 -7.39 5.19 5.47
C ARG A 21 -7.19 5.79 4.08
N ILE A 22 -6.17 5.34 3.34
CA ILE A 22 -5.90 5.80 1.96
C ILE A 22 -7.10 5.49 1.06
N ALA A 23 -7.64 4.26 1.11
CA ALA A 23 -8.82 3.89 0.35
C ALA A 23 -10.03 4.78 0.66
N ARG A 24 -10.26 5.10 1.94
CA ARG A 24 -11.34 6.01 2.37
C ARG A 24 -11.16 7.43 1.84
N LEU A 25 -9.93 7.95 1.87
CA LEU A 25 -9.61 9.26 1.32
C LEU A 25 -9.80 9.31 -0.20
N ALA A 26 -9.60 8.17 -0.89
CA ALA A 26 -9.84 8.04 -2.31
C ALA A 26 -11.34 8.06 -2.69
N GLY A 27 -12.24 7.88 -1.71
CA GLY A 27 -13.71 7.90 -1.89
C GLY A 27 -14.41 6.59 -1.53
N ALA A 28 -13.67 5.52 -1.16
CA ALA A 28 -14.27 4.26 -0.76
C ALA A 28 -14.97 4.37 0.61
N PRO A 29 -16.08 3.63 0.84
CA PRO A 29 -16.78 2.74 -0.10
C PRO A 29 -17.88 3.45 -0.91
N LYS A 30 -18.05 4.77 -0.76
CA LYS A 30 -19.18 5.51 -1.34
C LYS A 30 -19.07 5.64 -2.86
N VAL A 31 -17.85 5.72 -3.37
CA VAL A 31 -17.54 5.75 -4.80
C VAL A 31 -17.07 4.35 -5.20
N GLN A 32 -17.85 3.63 -6.03
CA GLN A 32 -17.54 2.24 -6.38
C GLN A 32 -16.19 2.06 -7.10
N GLY A 33 -15.77 3.05 -7.90
CA GLY A 33 -14.48 3.02 -8.59
C GLY A 33 -13.28 3.40 -7.71
N ALA A 34 -13.53 3.88 -6.48
CA ALA A 34 -12.49 4.33 -5.59
C ALA A 34 -11.97 3.22 -4.67
N GLY A 35 -10.67 3.26 -4.37
CA GLY A 35 -10.05 2.32 -3.45
C GLY A 35 -8.56 2.14 -3.71
N VAL A 36 -8.06 0.98 -3.27
CA VAL A 36 -6.66 0.58 -3.42
C VAL A 36 -6.59 -0.85 -3.96
N ASP A 37 -5.68 -1.08 -4.89
CA ASP A 37 -5.37 -2.40 -5.44
C ASP A 37 -3.93 -2.76 -5.10
N LEU A 38 -3.76 -3.80 -4.29
CA LEU A 38 -2.48 -4.20 -3.72
C LEU A 38 -1.81 -5.23 -4.62
N PHE A 39 -0.60 -4.93 -5.10
CA PHE A 39 0.13 -5.81 -6.01
C PHE A 39 1.02 -6.82 -5.27
N HIS A 40 1.51 -6.45 -4.08
CA HIS A 40 2.43 -7.28 -3.30
C HIS A 40 1.88 -7.60 -1.90
N LYS A 41 2.12 -8.84 -1.47
CA LYS A 41 1.82 -9.33 -0.11
C LYS A 41 3.09 -9.38 0.73
N LEU A 42 2.91 -9.59 2.04
CA LEU A 42 4.01 -9.85 2.97
C LEU A 42 4.91 -10.98 2.45
N GLY A 43 6.23 -10.78 2.48
CA GLY A 43 7.23 -11.72 2.00
C GLY A 43 7.51 -11.66 0.50
N ALA A 44 6.80 -10.83 -0.27
CA ALA A 44 7.10 -10.63 -1.69
C ALA A 44 8.36 -9.78 -1.89
N ALA A 45 9.22 -10.19 -2.83
CA ALA A 45 10.33 -9.37 -3.29
C ALA A 45 9.81 -8.24 -4.18
N VAL A 46 10.45 -7.06 -4.08
CA VAL A 46 10.14 -5.86 -4.86
C VAL A 46 11.42 -5.13 -5.25
N GLN A 47 11.39 -4.46 -6.39
CA GLN A 47 12.46 -3.58 -6.86
C GLN A 47 12.09 -2.10 -6.67
N ARG A 48 13.08 -1.24 -6.47
CA ARG A 48 12.89 0.21 -6.43
C ARG A 48 12.18 0.69 -7.70
N GLY A 49 11.12 1.44 -7.52
CA GLY A 49 10.27 1.93 -8.61
C GLY A 49 9.18 0.95 -9.05
N GLU A 50 9.14 -0.27 -8.50
CA GLU A 50 8.05 -1.22 -8.72
C GLU A 50 6.79 -0.77 -7.96
N PRO A 51 5.60 -0.80 -8.57
CA PRO A 51 4.36 -0.46 -7.89
C PRO A 51 4.04 -1.42 -6.73
N LEU A 52 3.91 -0.90 -5.52
CA LEU A 52 3.42 -1.66 -4.36
C LEU A 52 1.91 -1.84 -4.42
N TYR A 53 1.22 -0.74 -4.75
CA TYR A 53 -0.22 -0.69 -4.94
C TYR A 53 -0.61 0.52 -5.78
N ARG A 54 -1.85 0.50 -6.29
CA ARG A 54 -2.47 1.62 -7.00
C ARG A 54 -3.66 2.16 -6.22
N VAL A 55 -3.74 3.48 -6.13
CA VAL A 55 -4.92 4.20 -5.62
C VAL A 55 -5.80 4.62 -6.79
N TYR A 56 -7.09 4.30 -6.72
CA TYR A 56 -8.12 4.76 -7.64
C TYR A 56 -9.05 5.73 -6.94
N ALA A 57 -9.39 6.83 -7.61
CA ALA A 57 -10.36 7.83 -7.16
C ALA A 57 -11.02 8.48 -8.37
N ASP A 58 -12.33 8.68 -8.33
CA ASP A 58 -13.09 9.30 -9.43
C ASP A 58 -12.99 10.83 -9.42
N PHE A 59 -12.67 11.42 -8.26
CA PHE A 59 -12.56 12.86 -8.08
C PHE A 59 -11.12 13.30 -7.87
N PRO A 60 -10.64 14.36 -8.55
CA PRO A 60 -9.27 14.87 -8.40
C PRO A 60 -8.92 15.29 -6.96
N SER A 61 -9.88 15.85 -6.21
CA SER A 61 -9.67 16.26 -4.82
C SER A 61 -9.36 15.06 -3.92
N ASP A 62 -10.12 13.97 -4.08
CA ASP A 62 -9.98 12.75 -3.29
C ASP A 62 -8.66 12.05 -3.61
N LEU A 63 -8.29 12.05 -4.90
CA LEU A 63 -6.99 11.55 -5.35
C LEU A 63 -5.83 12.32 -4.70
N GLU A 64 -5.95 13.64 -4.56
CA GLU A 64 -4.93 14.48 -3.93
C GLU A 64 -4.83 14.21 -2.42
N PHE A 65 -5.96 14.06 -1.72
CA PHE A 65 -5.94 13.66 -0.31
C PHE A 65 -5.30 12.28 -0.11
N ALA A 66 -5.64 11.32 -0.96
CA ALA A 66 -5.04 9.98 -0.91
C ALA A 66 -3.53 10.02 -1.26
N ARG A 67 -3.11 10.87 -2.21
CA ARG A 67 -1.70 11.11 -2.54
C ARG A 67 -0.93 11.61 -1.32
N GLN A 68 -1.44 12.64 -0.64
CA GLN A 68 -0.79 13.22 0.53
C GLN A 68 -0.71 12.23 1.70
N ALA A 69 -1.73 11.41 1.90
CA ALA A 69 -1.69 10.34 2.90
C ALA A 69 -0.63 9.30 2.56
N SER A 70 -0.57 8.86 1.30
CA SER A 70 0.39 7.85 0.82
C SER A 70 1.83 8.36 0.86
N SER A 71 2.07 9.66 0.59
CA SER A 71 3.40 10.26 0.66
C SER A 71 3.92 10.41 2.09
N ARG A 72 3.02 10.58 3.07
CA ARG A 72 3.39 10.61 4.50
C ARG A 72 3.70 9.21 5.03
N ALA A 73 2.90 8.23 4.63
CA ALA A 73 3.12 6.83 4.95
C ALA A 73 2.47 5.95 3.87
N SER A 74 3.30 5.16 3.17
CA SER A 74 2.83 4.25 2.12
C SER A 74 1.97 3.12 2.66
N GLY A 75 2.12 2.77 3.95
CA GLY A 75 1.49 1.58 4.54
C GLY A 75 2.25 0.29 4.24
N TYR A 76 3.43 0.36 3.62
CA TYR A 76 4.31 -0.77 3.36
C TYR A 76 5.67 -0.54 4.02
N SER A 77 6.24 -1.60 4.58
CA SER A 77 7.65 -1.66 4.98
C SER A 77 8.39 -2.61 4.05
N VAL A 78 9.52 -2.14 3.51
CA VAL A 78 10.43 -2.93 2.67
C VAL A 78 11.74 -3.07 3.43
N GLY A 79 12.34 -4.25 3.41
CA GLY A 79 13.60 -4.53 4.08
C GLY A 79 14.17 -5.89 3.66
N SER A 80 14.96 -6.49 4.53
CA SER A 80 15.58 -7.79 4.29
C SER A 80 14.63 -8.95 4.58
N ALA A 81 14.88 -10.10 3.93
CA ALA A 81 14.04 -11.29 4.05
C ALA A 81 13.94 -11.84 5.50
N ASP A 82 15.00 -11.69 6.30
CA ASP A 82 15.06 -12.09 7.71
C ASP A 82 14.15 -11.26 8.62
N GLN A 83 13.76 -10.06 8.18
CA GLN A 83 12.85 -9.17 8.91
C GLN A 83 11.38 -9.50 8.66
N VAL A 84 11.07 -10.44 7.74
CA VAL A 84 9.69 -10.88 7.51
C VAL A 84 9.19 -11.60 8.76
N PRO A 85 8.07 -11.14 9.36
CA PRO A 85 7.52 -11.77 10.56
C PRO A 85 7.24 -13.24 10.31
N HIS A 86 7.90 -14.12 11.07
CA HIS A 86 7.58 -15.54 11.10
C HIS A 86 6.26 -15.72 11.85
N ARG A 87 5.13 -15.54 11.16
CA ARG A 87 3.84 -15.93 11.73
C ARG A 87 3.79 -17.46 11.78
N TYR A 88 4.03 -18.02 12.96
CA TYR A 88 3.50 -19.33 13.32
C TYR A 88 1.98 -19.24 13.22
N VAL A 89 1.42 -19.76 12.13
CA VAL A 89 0.00 -20.08 12.07
C VAL A 89 -0.07 -21.58 12.40
N GLU A 90 -0.23 -21.89 13.68
CA GLU A 90 -0.78 -23.19 14.07
C GLU A 90 -2.25 -23.18 13.63
N PHE A 91 -2.61 -24.14 12.77
CA PHE A 91 -3.98 -24.40 12.35
C PHE A 91 -4.76 -25.12 13.45
#